data_AF-Q93E17-F1
#
_entry.id   AF-Q93E17-F1
#
_cell.length_a   1.000
_cell.length_b   1.000
_cell.length_c   1.000
_cell.angle_alpha   90.00
_cell.angle_beta   90.00
_cell.angle_gamma   90.00
#
_symmetry.space_group_name_H-M   'P 1'
#
loop_
_entity.id
_entity.type
_entity.pdbx_description
1 polymer ?
#
loop_
_entity_poly.entity_id
_entity_poly.type
_entity_poly.pdbx_seq_one_letter_code
_entity_poly.pdbx_strand_id
1 'polypeptide(L)'
;EFVVVSDGYFDKVDPTDVIEELERQKVDILIVGMGTPLQEKWVHNNIRSDHARLVLTVGALFDFVSGAVPRAPRTVRMMRLEWAYRLLQEPTRLWRRYVIGIPVFLFHVLRYRFRRRERILSHPEEHGSALQPHSDRKKAG
;
A
#
# COMPACT_ATOMS: atom_id res chain seq x y z
N GLU A 1 10.99 -6.01 19.41
CA GLU A 1 10.73 -7.46 19.50
C GLU A 1 9.74 -7.86 18.41
N PHE A 2 9.80 -9.08 17.89
CA PHE A 2 8.82 -9.57 16.93
C PHE A 2 7.87 -10.53 17.64
N VAL A 3 6.58 -10.25 17.57
CA VAL A 3 5.53 -11.11 18.10
C VAL A 3 4.72 -11.64 16.92
N VAL A 4 4.56 -12.96 16.85
CA VAL A 4 3.74 -13.61 15.83
C VAL A 4 2.30 -13.66 16.33
N VAL A 5 1.38 -13.08 15.57
CA VAL A 5 -0.04 -12.96 15.94
C VAL A 5 -0.90 -13.97 15.18
N SER A 6 -0.69 -14.12 13.88
CA SER A 6 -1.51 -14.97 13.01
C SER A 6 -0.72 -15.40 11.76
N ASP A 7 -1.13 -16.52 11.15
CA ASP A 7 -0.62 -17.01 9.87
C ASP A 7 -1.28 -16.35 8.64
N GLY A 8 -2.35 -15.55 8.84
CA GLY A 8 -3.06 -14.84 7.77
C GLY A 8 -4.08 -15.67 6.99
N TYR A 9 -4.36 -16.91 7.41
CA TYR A 9 -5.40 -17.77 6.84
C TYR A 9 -6.61 -17.86 7.78
N PHE A 10 -7.59 -16.98 7.54
CA PHE A 10 -8.81 -16.89 8.36
C PHE A 10 -9.87 -17.97 8.07
N ASP A 11 -9.49 -19.05 7.38
CA ASP A 11 -10.41 -20.16 7.09
C ASP A 11 -10.76 -20.97 8.35
N LYS A 12 -9.92 -20.85 9.39
CA LYS A 12 -10.00 -21.63 10.64
C LYS A 12 -9.96 -20.80 11.92
N VAL A 13 -9.70 -19.51 11.81
CA VAL A 13 -9.53 -18.59 12.95
C VAL A 13 -10.49 -17.43 12.76
N ASP A 14 -11.25 -17.10 13.80
CA ASP A 14 -12.12 -15.93 13.77
C ASP A 14 -11.22 -14.68 13.66
N PRO A 15 -11.44 -13.81 12.66
CA PRO A 15 -10.71 -12.54 12.54
C PRO A 15 -10.73 -11.69 13.83
N THR A 16 -11.74 -11.87 14.67
CA THR A 16 -11.91 -11.18 15.95
C THR A 16 -10.78 -11.51 16.94
N ASP A 17 -10.33 -12.76 17.00
CA ASP A 17 -9.26 -13.20 17.91
C ASP A 17 -7.94 -12.46 17.62
N VAL A 18 -7.66 -12.20 16.34
CA VAL A 18 -6.47 -11.45 15.91
C VAL A 18 -6.55 -9.98 16.32
N ILE A 19 -7.75 -9.39 16.27
CA ILE A 19 -7.95 -7.98 16.65
C ILE A 19 -7.77 -7.82 18.16
N GLU A 20 -8.37 -8.70 18.96
CA GLU A 20 -8.22 -8.70 20.43
C GLU A 20 -6.77 -8.89 20.86
N GLU A 21 -6.02 -9.75 20.16
CA GLU A 21 -4.58 -9.89 20.37
C GLU A 21 -3.83 -8.58 20.13
N LEU A 22 -4.13 -7.89 19.02
CA LEU A 22 -3.49 -6.62 18.67
C LEU A 22 -3.80 -5.52 19.69
N GLU A 23 -5.05 -5.43 20.16
CA GLU A 23 -5.45 -4.49 21.21
C GLU A 23 -4.69 -4.71 22.52
N ARG A 24 -4.46 -5.98 22.88
CA ARG A 24 -3.73 -6.35 24.09
C ARG A 24 -2.23 -6.05 23.98
N GLN A 25 -1.62 -6.36 22.83
CA GLN A 25 -0.18 -6.25 22.61
C GLN A 25 0.27 -4.79 22.36
N LYS A 26 -0.61 -3.93 21.84
CA LYS A 26 -0.32 -2.51 21.51
C LYS A 26 0.99 -2.35 20.72
N VAL A 27 1.06 -3.00 19.57
CA VAL A 27 2.26 -3.02 18.74
C VAL A 27 2.57 -1.66 18.11
N ASP A 28 3.85 -1.28 18.01
CA ASP A 28 4.21 -0.07 17.26
C ASP A 28 4.02 -0.26 15.75
N ILE A 29 4.38 -1.45 15.24
CA ILE A 29 4.39 -1.78 13.81
C ILE A 29 3.67 -3.10 13.57
N LEU A 30 2.64 -3.08 12.75
CA LEU A 30 1.92 -4.25 12.26
C LEU A 30 2.35 -4.56 10.82
N ILE A 31 2.92 -5.75 10.59
CA ILE A 31 3.34 -6.22 9.26
C ILE A 31 2.36 -7.29 8.80
N VAL A 32 1.65 -7.03 7.71
CA VAL A 32 0.61 -7.90 7.16
C VAL A 32 1.07 -8.49 5.83
N GLY A 33 1.31 -9.81 5.81
CA GLY A 33 1.77 -10.53 4.63
C GLY A 33 0.72 -11.46 4.05
N MET A 34 -0.38 -10.92 3.50
CA MET A 34 -1.43 -11.72 2.85
C MET A 34 -1.53 -11.38 1.36
N GLY A 35 -2.33 -12.13 0.59
CA GLY A 35 -2.52 -11.83 -0.84
C GLY A 35 -3.21 -10.47 -1.08
N THR A 36 -2.78 -9.72 -2.11
CA THR A 36 -3.57 -8.59 -2.64
C THR A 36 -4.78 -9.13 -3.42
N PRO A 37 -6.00 -8.60 -3.27
CA PRO A 37 -6.38 -7.39 -2.52
C PRO A 37 -6.85 -7.64 -1.08
N LEU A 38 -6.73 -8.88 -0.58
CA LEU A 38 -7.26 -9.30 0.71
C LEU A 38 -6.59 -8.54 1.85
N GLN A 39 -5.25 -8.41 1.84
CA GLN A 39 -4.53 -7.71 2.90
C GLN A 39 -4.97 -6.25 3.05
N GLU A 40 -5.13 -5.53 1.93
CA GLU A 40 -5.48 -4.11 1.96
C GLU A 40 -6.91 -3.93 2.47
N LYS A 41 -7.84 -4.79 2.03
CA LYS A 41 -9.22 -4.78 2.49
C LYS A 41 -9.34 -5.16 3.97
N TRP A 42 -8.60 -6.19 4.40
CA TRP A 42 -8.63 -6.63 5.79
C TRP A 42 -8.10 -5.54 6.71
N VAL A 43 -6.96 -4.92 6.37
CA VAL A 43 -6.42 -3.79 7.12
C VAL A 43 -7.43 -2.64 7.16
N HIS A 44 -8.00 -2.28 6.01
CA HIS A 44 -8.98 -1.18 5.94
C HIS A 44 -10.22 -1.42 6.80
N ASN A 45 -10.71 -2.66 6.84
CA ASN A 45 -11.97 -2.99 7.51
C ASN A 45 -11.80 -3.22 9.02
N ASN A 46 -10.64 -3.71 9.46
CA ASN A 46 -10.45 -4.21 10.82
C ASN A 46 -9.47 -3.36 11.64
N ILE A 47 -8.44 -2.79 11.02
CA ILE A 47 -7.38 -2.10 11.74
C ILE A 47 -7.72 -0.62 11.90
N ARG A 48 -7.91 -0.23 13.16
CA ARG A 48 -8.05 1.15 13.63
C ARG A 48 -6.72 1.72 14.14
N SER A 49 -6.68 3.04 14.34
CA SER A 49 -5.48 3.81 14.70
C SER A 49 -4.88 3.48 16.08
N ASP A 50 -5.63 2.83 16.95
CA ASP A 50 -5.23 2.40 18.29
C ASP A 50 -4.58 1.01 18.34
N HIS A 51 -4.72 0.19 17.29
CA HIS A 51 -4.08 -1.13 17.23
C HIS A 51 -2.59 -1.07 16.92
N ALA A 52 -2.18 -0.13 16.07
CA ALA A 52 -0.79 0.04 15.67
C ALA A 52 -0.49 1.45 15.19
N ARG A 53 0.75 1.92 15.41
CA ARG A 53 1.19 3.24 14.94
C ARG A 53 1.50 3.25 13.44
N LEU A 54 1.96 2.11 12.92
CA LEU A 54 2.27 1.91 11.51
C LEU A 54 1.80 0.52 11.05
N VAL A 55 1.08 0.47 9.93
CA VAL A 55 0.65 -0.78 9.30
C VAL A 55 1.30 -0.90 7.93
N LEU A 56 1.97 -2.01 7.69
CA LEU A 56 2.68 -2.31 6.44
C LEU A 56 2.10 -3.56 5.79
N THR A 57 1.52 -3.40 4.60
CA THR A 57 1.09 -4.53 3.77
C THR A 57 2.23 -4.94 2.84
N VAL A 58 2.75 -6.15 3.03
CA VAL A 58 4.00 -6.61 2.39
C VAL A 58 3.79 -7.73 1.38
N GLY A 59 2.59 -8.30 1.30
CA GLY A 59 2.29 -9.42 0.43
C GLY A 59 3.19 -10.63 0.73
N ALA A 60 3.71 -11.25 -0.33
CA ALA A 60 4.54 -12.45 -0.27
C ALA A 60 5.98 -12.22 0.29
N LEU A 61 6.22 -11.16 1.06
CA LEU A 61 7.54 -10.87 1.63
C LEU A 61 8.06 -12.04 2.46
N PHE A 62 7.22 -12.59 3.34
CA PHE A 62 7.59 -13.70 4.21
C PHE A 62 7.90 -14.97 3.40
N ASP A 63 7.17 -15.24 2.32
CA ASP A 63 7.45 -16.36 1.40
C ASP A 63 8.83 -16.25 0.74
N PHE A 64 9.27 -15.04 0.43
CA PHE A 64 10.61 -14.81 -0.12
C PHE A 64 11.72 -14.91 0.93
N VAL A 65 11.45 -14.47 2.16
CA VAL A 65 12.42 -14.51 3.27
C VAL A 65 12.59 -15.93 3.80
N SER A 66 11.51 -16.71 3.86
CA SER A 66 11.53 -18.12 4.26
C SER A 66 12.13 -19.03 3.18
N GLY A 67 12.25 -18.55 1.95
CA GLY A 67 12.71 -19.35 0.81
C GLY A 67 11.64 -20.27 0.22
N ALA A 68 10.38 -20.18 0.68
CA ALA A 68 9.27 -20.96 0.15
C ALA A 68 8.98 -20.65 -1.33
N VAL A 69 9.17 -19.39 -1.75
CA VAL A 69 9.03 -18.99 -3.15
C VAL A 69 10.38 -18.56 -3.73
N PRO A 70 10.82 -19.15 -4.85
CA PRO A 70 12.09 -18.80 -5.47
C PRO A 70 12.05 -17.36 -6.00
N ARG A 71 12.95 -16.53 -5.50
CA ARG A 71 13.11 -15.16 -5.96
C ARG A 71 13.80 -15.13 -7.32
N ALA A 72 13.45 -14.14 -8.16
CA ALA A 72 14.08 -13.97 -9.46
C ALA A 72 15.62 -13.84 -9.35
N PRO A 73 16.38 -14.42 -10.30
CA PRO A 73 17.84 -14.27 -10.34
C PRO A 73 18.26 -12.79 -10.30
N ARG A 74 19.43 -12.51 -9.72
CA ARG A 74 19.92 -11.14 -9.52
C ARG A 74 19.94 -10.33 -10.83
N THR A 75 20.36 -10.93 -11.94
CA THR A 75 20.37 -10.29 -13.26
C THR A 75 18.96 -9.83 -13.68
N VAL A 76 17.95 -10.68 -13.50
CA VAL A 76 16.55 -10.37 -13.84
C VAL A 76 16.01 -9.23 -12.98
N ARG A 77 16.36 -9.23 -11.69
CA ARG A 77 16.01 -8.14 -10.75
C ARG A 77 16.68 -6.82 -11.15
N MET A 78 17.94 -6.86 -11.55
CA MET A 78 18.69 -5.68 -12.01
C MET A 78 18.11 -5.10 -13.32
N MET A 79 17.61 -5.97 -14.21
CA MET A 79 16.88 -5.55 -15.41
C MET A 79 15.47 -5.02 -15.13
N ARG A 80 15.01 -4.99 -13.87
CA ARG A 80 13.64 -4.64 -13.47
C ARG A 80 12.57 -5.53 -14.11
N LEU A 81 12.94 -6.76 -14.50
CA LEU A 81 12.07 -7.75 -15.15
C LEU A 81 11.52 -8.80 -14.18
N GLU A 82 11.59 -8.55 -12.87
CA GLU A 82 11.05 -9.46 -11.86
C GLU A 82 9.54 -9.72 -12.06
N TRP A 83 8.79 -8.73 -12.57
CA TRP A 83 7.38 -8.90 -12.89
C TRP A 83 7.17 -9.95 -14.00
N ALA A 84 8.01 -9.96 -15.04
CA ALA A 84 7.90 -10.92 -16.14
C ALA A 84 8.25 -12.33 -15.67
N TYR A 85 9.28 -12.45 -14.83
CA TYR A 85 9.64 -13.72 -14.20
C TYR A 85 8.51 -14.27 -13.33
N ARG A 86 7.86 -13.43 -12.52
CA ARG A 86 6.70 -13.83 -11.72
C ARG A 86 5.51 -14.23 -12.60
N LEU A 87 5.27 -13.52 -13.70
CA LEU A 87 4.22 -13.89 -14.65
C LEU A 87 4.46 -15.27 -15.27
N LEU A 88 5.72 -15.62 -15.56
CA LEU A 88 6.08 -16.94 -16.05
C LEU A 88 5.90 -18.05 -15.00
N GLN A 89 6.16 -17.75 -13.72
CA GLN A 89 5.95 -18.71 -12.63
C GLN A 89 4.46 -18.92 -12.31
N GLU A 90 3.67 -17.84 -12.34
CA GLU A 90 2.28 -17.85 -11.90
C GLU A 90 1.34 -17.23 -12.96
N PRO A 91 1.31 -17.79 -14.18
CA PRO A 91 0.60 -17.18 -15.31
C PRO A 91 -0.88 -17.04 -15.02
N THR A 92 -1.54 -18.09 -14.50
CA THR A 92 -2.97 -18.12 -14.21
C THR A 92 -3.40 -17.09 -13.17
N ARG A 93 -2.53 -16.76 -12.21
CA ARG A 93 -2.84 -15.79 -11.16
C ARG A 93 -2.54 -14.36 -11.59
N LEU A 94 -1.44 -14.13 -12.30
CA LEU A 94 -0.92 -12.77 -12.57
C LEU A 94 -1.32 -12.20 -13.93
N TRP A 95 -1.73 -13.03 -14.90
CA TRP A 95 -2.02 -12.55 -16.26
C TRP A 95 -3.06 -11.42 -16.30
N ARG A 96 -4.19 -11.56 -15.58
CA ARG A 96 -5.24 -10.52 -15.56
C ARG A 96 -4.70 -9.22 -15.01
N ARG A 97 -3.91 -9.30 -13.93
CA ARG A 97 -3.35 -8.13 -13.27
C ARG A 97 -2.38 -7.38 -14.19
N TYR A 98 -1.57 -8.10 -14.95
CA TYR A 98 -0.50 -7.48 -15.76
C TYR A 98 -0.96 -7.10 -17.16
N VAL A 99 -1.70 -7.97 -17.84
CA VAL A 99 -2.12 -7.75 -19.21
C VAL A 99 -3.33 -6.82 -19.29
N ILE A 100 -4.23 -6.86 -18.31
CA ILE A 100 -5.44 -6.03 -18.31
C ILE A 100 -5.29 -4.86 -17.31
N GLY A 101 -4.88 -5.17 -16.08
CA GLY A 101 -4.81 -4.18 -15.00
C GLY A 101 -3.85 -3.04 -15.27
N ILE A 102 -2.64 -3.32 -15.78
CA ILE A 102 -1.62 -2.29 -16.05
C ILE A 102 -2.09 -1.33 -17.16
N PRO A 103 -2.55 -1.78 -18.35
CA PRO A 103 -3.08 -0.87 -19.37
C PRO A 103 -4.26 -0.02 -18.90
N VAL A 104 -5.22 -0.60 -18.16
CA VAL A 104 -6.36 0.14 -17.61
C VAL A 104 -5.90 1.22 -16.63
N PHE A 105 -4.96 0.90 -15.75
CA PHE A 105 -4.36 1.87 -14.84
C PHE A 105 -3.66 3.01 -15.60
N LEU A 106 -2.83 2.68 -16.58
CA LEU A 106 -2.13 3.66 -17.42
C LEU A 106 -3.12 4.56 -18.15
N PHE A 107 -4.20 4.00 -18.70
CA PHE A 107 -5.28 4.77 -19.32
C PHE A 107 -5.89 5.77 -18.33
N HIS A 108 -6.24 5.34 -17.11
CA HIS A 108 -6.78 6.24 -16.10
C HIS A 108 -5.81 7.36 -15.70
N VAL A 109 -4.52 7.03 -15.52
CA VAL A 109 -3.48 8.02 -15.19
C VAL A 109 -3.33 9.05 -16.33
N LEU A 110 -3.26 8.59 -17.58
CA LEU A 110 -3.20 9.47 -18.75
C LEU A 110 -4.44 10.35 -18.86
N ARG A 111 -5.64 9.76 -18.75
CA ARG A 111 -6.93 10.47 -18.75
C ARG A 111 -7.02 11.51 -17.64
N TYR A 112 -6.45 11.24 -16.46
CA TYR A 112 -6.38 12.19 -15.36
C TYR A 112 -5.42 13.34 -15.67
N ARG A 113 -4.22 13.04 -16.20
CA ARG A 113 -3.21 14.04 -16.59
C ARG A 113 -3.75 15.03 -17.62
N PHE A 114 -4.45 14.56 -18.65
CA PHE A 114 -5.00 15.42 -19.70
C PHE A 114 -6.11 16.35 -19.17
N ARG A 115 -7.05 15.84 -18.35
CA ARG A 115 -8.09 16.68 -17.73
C ARG A 115 -7.57 17.68 -16.69
N ARG A 116 -6.51 17.36 -15.94
CA ARG A 116 -5.92 18.29 -14.98
C ARG A 116 -5.26 19.48 -15.69
N ARG A 117 -4.73 19.24 -16.90
CA ARG A 117 -4.14 20.28 -17.75
C ARG A 117 -5.22 21.26 -18.26
N GLU A 118 -6.40 20.76 -18.64
CA GLU A 118 -7.55 21.60 -19.02
C GLU A 118 -8.04 22.48 -17.85
N ARG A 119 -8.07 21.95 -16.62
CA ARG A 119 -8.51 22.71 -15.43
C ARG A 119 -7.52 23.81 -15.00
N ILE A 120 -6.22 23.60 -15.17
CA ILE A 120 -5.19 24.63 -14.86
C ILE A 120 -5.14 25.70 -15.94
N LEU A 121 -5.33 25.34 -17.21
CA LEU A 121 -5.31 26.30 -18.33
C LEU A 121 -6.59 27.14 -18.46
N SER A 122 -7.69 26.73 -17.83
CA SER A 122 -8.97 27.47 -17.86
C SER A 122 -9.12 28.52 -16.76
N HIS A 123 -8.22 28.58 -15.76
CA HIS A 123 -8.25 29.58 -14.68
C HIS A 123 -6.83 30.13 -14.37
N PRO A 124 -6.29 31.05 -15.18
CA PRO A 124 -4.95 31.62 -14.96
C PRO A 124 -4.85 32.65 -13.81
N GLU A 125 -5.96 33.20 -13.31
CA GLU A 125 -5.98 34.52 -12.61
C GLU A 125 -6.58 34.48 -11.18
N GLU A 126 -6.28 33.47 -10.34
CA GLU A 126 -6.77 33.44 -8.93
C GLU A 126 -5.71 32.96 -7.92
N HIS A 127 -4.40 33.07 -8.21
CA HIS A 127 -3.32 32.70 -7.28
C HIS A 127 -2.35 33.86 -7.01
N GLY A 128 -2.90 35.07 -6.91
CA GLY A 128 -2.12 36.29 -6.72
C GLY A 128 -2.73 37.31 -5.74
N SER A 129 -3.49 36.91 -4.72
CA SER A 129 -3.82 37.85 -3.61
C SER A 129 -4.42 37.13 -2.39
N ALA A 130 -3.58 36.56 -1.52
CA ALA A 130 -3.87 36.35 -0.10
C ALA A 130 -2.62 35.85 0.67
N LEU A 131 -1.53 36.62 0.60
CA LEU A 131 -0.51 36.60 1.65
C LEU A 131 -0.63 37.94 2.37
N GLN A 132 -1.57 38.02 3.30
CA GLN A 132 -1.49 39.05 4.34
C GLN A 132 -0.38 38.64 5.31
N PRO A 133 0.62 39.50 5.56
CA PRO A 133 1.65 39.19 6.54
C PRO A 133 1.04 39.23 7.93
N HIS A 134 1.09 38.09 8.63
CA HIS A 134 0.79 38.02 10.05
C HIS A 134 1.85 38.84 10.79
N SER A 135 1.50 40.07 11.17
CA SER A 135 2.38 40.94 11.92
C SER A 135 2.60 40.39 13.33
N ASP A 136 3.85 40.49 13.75
CA ASP A 136 4.33 40.30 15.10
C ASP A 136 3.49 41.08 16.13
N ARG A 137 3.01 40.39 17.16
CA ARG A 137 2.88 40.98 18.50
C ARG A 137 3.65 40.15 19.50
N LYS A 138 4.90 40.53 19.72
CA LYS A 138 5.60 40.31 20.98
C LYS A 138 5.09 41.31 22.03
N LYS A 139 4.81 40.77 23.22
CA LYS A 139 4.97 41.36 24.58
C LYS A 139 4.19 42.64 24.94
N ALA A 140 3.35 42.54 25.98
CA ALA A 140 3.46 43.30 27.25
C ALA A 140 2.16 43.16 28.06
N GLY A 141 2.27 42.92 29.37
CA GLY A 141 1.17 43.02 30.34
C GLY A 141 0.99 41.77 31.17
#